data_AF-A0A4W5NEB2-F1
#
_entry.id   AF-A0A4W5NEB2-F1
#
_cell.length_a   1.000
_cell.length_b   1.000
_cell.length_c   1.000
_cell.angle_alpha   90.00
_cell.angle_beta   90.00
_cell.angle_gamma   90.00
#
_symmetry.space_group_name_H-M   'P 1'
#
loop_
_entity.id
_entity.type
_entity.pdbx_description
1 polymer ?
#
loop_
_entity_poly.entity_id
_entity_poly.type
_entity_poly.pdbx_seq_one_letter_code
_entity_poly.pdbx_strand_id
1 'polypeptide(L)'
;MEQLCINFTNEKLQQFFNHTMFVLEQEEYKKEGIVWAFIDFGMDLAACIELIEKPLGIFSILEEECMFPKASDTSFKNKLYDQHLGKNKAFEKPKPAKGKAEAHFSLVHYAGTVDYNITGWLDKNKDPLNDSVLQLYGKSSVKLMSTLYVAAPPEDTTKKGGKKKGGSMQTVSSQFRENLGKLMTNLRSTHPHFVRCLIPNESKTPGLMENFLVIHQLRCNGVLEGIRICRKGFPSRIIYADFKQRYKVLNASVIPEGQFMDNKKASEKLLGSIDVNHEDYKFGHTKVFFKAGLLGVLEEMRDEKLASLVGMVQALSRGFLMRREFTKMMERR
;
A
#
# COMPACT_ATOMS: atom_id res chain seq x y z
N MET A 1 14.66 11.24 16.37
CA MET A 1 13.81 10.06 16.61
C MET A 1 12.66 10.02 15.61
N GLU A 2 11.99 11.15 15.41
CA GLU A 2 10.90 11.42 14.49
C GLU A 2 11.20 10.90 13.06
N GLN A 3 12.37 11.23 12.52
CA GLN A 3 12.80 10.76 11.21
C GLN A 3 12.91 9.23 11.13
N LEU A 4 13.34 8.56 12.19
CA LEU A 4 13.41 7.10 12.24
C LEU A 4 12.00 6.50 12.17
N CYS A 5 11.04 7.06 12.93
CA CYS A 5 9.65 6.61 12.87
C CYS A 5 9.06 6.77 11.46
N ILE A 6 9.27 7.92 10.81
CA ILE A 6 8.81 8.19 9.44
C ILE A 6 9.45 7.21 8.45
N ASN A 7 10.77 7.05 8.50
CA ASN A 7 11.50 6.15 7.60
C ASN A 7 11.09 4.69 7.82
N PHE A 8 10.87 4.28 9.07
CA PHE A 8 10.38 2.96 9.39
C PHE A 8 8.97 2.70 8.84
N THR A 9 8.04 3.66 8.96
CA THR A 9 6.73 3.56 8.32
C THR A 9 6.87 3.41 6.80
N ASN A 10 7.73 4.21 6.16
CA ASN A 10 7.99 4.12 4.73
C ASN A 10 8.57 2.77 4.33
N GLU A 11 9.48 2.19 5.13
CA GLU A 11 10.04 0.85 4.92
C GLU A 11 8.93 -0.21 4.94
N LYS A 12 8.02 -0.16 5.93
CA LYS A 12 6.88 -1.09 6.01
C LYS A 12 5.90 -0.92 4.87
N LEU A 13 5.62 0.32 4.45
CA LEU A 13 4.74 0.59 3.30
C LEU A 13 5.37 0.13 1.99
N GLN A 14 6.69 0.27 1.83
CA GLN A 14 7.40 -0.26 0.68
C GLN A 14 7.39 -1.79 0.67
N GLN A 15 7.60 -2.44 1.81
CA GLN A 15 7.49 -3.90 1.90
C GLN A 15 6.06 -4.38 1.62
N PHE A 16 5.05 -3.65 2.08
CA PHE A 16 3.65 -3.93 1.75
C PHE A 16 3.39 -3.81 0.25
N PHE A 17 3.90 -2.74 -0.40
CA PHE A 17 3.85 -2.61 -1.86
C PHE A 17 4.53 -3.79 -2.56
N ASN A 18 5.75 -4.15 -2.16
CA ASN A 18 6.49 -5.27 -2.74
C ASN A 18 5.71 -6.59 -2.58
N HIS A 19 5.18 -6.85 -1.39
CA HIS A 19 4.41 -8.05 -1.12
C HIS A 19 3.12 -8.10 -1.95
N THR A 20 2.36 -7.01 -2.00
CA THR A 20 1.11 -6.95 -2.76
C THR A 20 1.34 -7.05 -4.26
N MET A 21 2.28 -6.27 -4.80
CA MET A 21 2.52 -6.24 -6.24
C MET A 21 3.23 -7.49 -6.76
N PHE A 22 4.08 -8.13 -5.95
CA PHE A 22 4.98 -9.18 -6.43
C PHE A 22 4.61 -10.56 -5.92
N VAL A 23 4.26 -10.70 -4.64
CA VAL A 23 3.99 -12.02 -4.04
C VAL A 23 2.56 -12.42 -4.29
N LEU A 24 1.59 -11.59 -3.90
CA LEU A 24 0.18 -11.92 -4.03
C LEU A 24 -0.26 -12.09 -5.49
N GLU A 25 0.32 -11.31 -6.41
CA GLU A 25 0.02 -11.42 -7.84
C GLU A 25 0.48 -12.78 -8.41
N GLN A 26 1.69 -13.22 -8.07
CA GLN A 26 2.22 -14.51 -8.52
C GLN A 26 1.51 -15.69 -7.84
N GLU A 27 1.10 -15.54 -6.58
CA GLU A 27 0.27 -16.52 -5.88
C GLU A 27 -1.10 -16.68 -6.54
N GLU A 28 -1.72 -15.58 -6.99
CA GLU A 28 -2.98 -15.66 -7.74
C GLU A 28 -2.78 -16.39 -9.07
N TYR A 29 -1.71 -16.10 -9.83
CA TYR A 29 -1.44 -16.80 -11.09
C TYR A 29 -1.24 -18.30 -10.87
N LYS A 30 -0.52 -18.67 -9.81
CA LYS A 30 -0.35 -20.07 -9.42
C LYS A 30 -1.69 -20.71 -9.05
N LYS A 31 -2.52 -20.02 -8.27
CA LYS A 31 -3.85 -20.49 -7.87
C LYS A 31 -4.79 -20.67 -9.06
N GLU A 32 -4.65 -19.82 -10.08
CA GLU A 32 -5.44 -19.85 -11.31
C GLU A 32 -4.84 -20.75 -12.40
N GLY A 33 -3.73 -21.44 -12.12
CA GLY A 33 -3.11 -22.39 -13.05
C GLY A 33 -2.45 -21.72 -14.26
N ILE A 34 -2.13 -20.43 -14.17
CA ILE A 34 -1.44 -19.69 -15.22
C ILE A 34 0.05 -20.06 -15.18
N VAL A 35 0.58 -20.53 -16.30
CA VAL A 35 2.01 -20.83 -16.43
C VAL A 35 2.78 -19.52 -16.36
N TRP A 36 3.39 -19.27 -15.21
CA TRP A 36 4.17 -18.09 -14.92
C TRP A 36 5.49 -18.50 -14.26
N ALA A 37 6.61 -18.02 -14.80
CA ALA A 37 7.90 -18.23 -14.16
C ALA A 37 7.98 -17.34 -12.91
N PHE A 38 8.14 -17.95 -11.74
CA PHE A 38 8.29 -17.20 -10.50
C PHE A 38 9.54 -16.33 -10.59
N ILE A 39 9.37 -15.03 -10.42
CA ILE A 39 10.47 -14.08 -10.38
C ILE A 39 10.65 -13.69 -8.92
N ASP A 40 11.77 -14.09 -8.33
CA ASP A 40 12.23 -13.58 -7.05
C ASP A 40 12.88 -12.22 -7.30
N PHE A 41 12.32 -11.18 -6.69
CA PHE A 41 12.80 -9.81 -6.87
C PHE A 41 13.86 -9.41 -5.84
N GLY A 42 14.20 -10.28 -4.86
CA GLY A 42 15.30 -10.04 -3.93
C GLY A 42 15.18 -8.77 -3.07
N MET A 43 14.04 -8.08 -3.11
CA MET A 43 13.75 -6.87 -2.35
C MET A 43 13.19 -7.22 -0.98
N ASP A 44 13.92 -8.04 -0.24
CA ASP A 44 13.52 -8.36 1.12
C ASP A 44 13.93 -7.24 2.08
N LEU A 45 13.02 -6.29 2.27
CA LEU A 45 13.18 -5.20 3.22
C LEU A 45 12.97 -5.67 4.67
N ALA A 46 12.65 -6.96 4.89
CA ALA A 46 12.46 -7.53 6.21
C ALA A 46 13.70 -7.31 7.09
N ALA A 47 14.92 -7.42 6.56
CA ALA A 47 16.13 -7.25 7.38
C ALA A 47 16.17 -5.90 8.11
N CYS A 48 15.82 -4.79 7.44
CA CYS A 48 15.82 -3.46 8.03
C CYS A 48 14.60 -3.25 8.95
N ILE A 49 13.42 -3.75 8.55
CA ILE A 49 12.20 -3.69 9.38
C ILE A 49 12.40 -4.44 10.69
N GLU A 50 12.93 -5.66 10.61
CA GLU A 50 13.18 -6.54 11.75
C GLU A 50 14.21 -5.94 12.70
N LEU A 51 15.29 -5.37 12.18
CA LEU A 51 16.29 -4.65 12.95
C LEU A 51 15.66 -3.54 13.81
N ILE A 52 14.62 -2.87 13.31
CA ILE A 52 13.96 -1.77 14.00
C ILE A 52 12.91 -2.26 15.01
N GLU A 53 12.06 -3.24 14.65
CA GLU A 53 10.85 -3.58 15.42
C GLU A 53 10.89 -4.88 16.22
N LYS A 54 11.73 -5.85 15.86
CA LYS A 54 11.76 -7.15 16.55
C LYS A 54 12.29 -7.00 17.98
N PRO A 55 12.06 -8.00 18.85
CA PRO A 55 12.73 -8.07 20.14
C PRO A 55 14.24 -7.89 19.98
N LEU A 56 14.87 -7.13 20.88
CA LEU A 56 16.28 -6.72 20.79
C LEU A 56 16.63 -5.86 19.57
N GLY A 57 15.62 -5.34 18.86
CA GLY A 57 15.78 -4.32 17.83
C GLY A 57 15.87 -2.91 18.41
N ILE A 58 16.03 -1.92 17.54
CA ILE A 58 16.31 -0.52 17.92
C ILE A 58 15.25 0.04 18.88
N PHE A 59 13.96 -0.15 18.59
CA PHE A 59 12.89 0.35 19.47
C PHE A 59 12.85 -0.39 20.81
N SER A 60 13.11 -1.70 20.84
CA SER A 60 13.15 -2.48 22.09
C SER A 60 14.26 -1.99 23.01
N ILE A 61 15.47 -1.79 22.47
CA ILE A 61 16.63 -1.29 23.24
C ILE A 61 16.38 0.14 23.72
N LEU A 62 15.74 0.99 22.89
CA LEU A 62 15.38 2.35 23.27
C LEU A 62 14.37 2.36 24.43
N GLU A 63 13.35 1.50 24.36
CA GLU A 63 12.34 1.35 25.42
C GLU A 63 12.95 0.85 26.73
N GLU A 64 13.82 -0.15 26.66
CA GLU A 64 14.53 -0.66 27.83
C GLU A 64 15.41 0.43 28.47
N GLU A 65 16.19 1.18 27.68
CA GLU A 65 17.03 2.27 28.19
C GLU A 65 16.20 3.40 28.81
N CYS A 66 14.97 3.65 28.34
CA CYS A 66 14.10 4.65 28.96
C CYS A 66 13.67 4.28 30.39
N MET A 67 13.69 2.98 30.75
CA MET A 67 13.33 2.50 32.08
C MET A 67 14.48 2.64 33.10
N PHE A 68 15.72 2.84 32.66
CA PHE A 68 16.89 2.95 33.54
C PHE A 68 17.16 4.42 33.94
N PRO A 69 17.11 4.77 35.24
CA PRO A 69 17.23 6.17 35.68
C PRO A 69 18.57 6.85 35.36
N LYS A 70 19.63 6.05 35.17
CA LYS A 70 20.99 6.54 34.85
C LYS A 70 21.41 6.26 33.40
N ALA A 71 20.48 5.79 32.56
CA ALA A 71 20.77 5.63 31.14
C ALA A 71 20.95 7.00 30.47
N SER A 72 21.77 7.02 29.43
CA SER A 72 22.08 8.19 28.61
C SER A 72 22.04 7.80 27.14
N ASP A 73 21.95 8.76 26.24
CA ASP A 73 22.01 8.46 24.80
C ASP A 73 23.30 7.71 24.43
N THR A 74 24.40 7.94 25.18
CA THR A 74 25.65 7.20 25.02
C THR A 74 25.52 5.73 25.43
N SER A 75 24.84 5.41 26.53
CA SER A 75 24.61 4.00 26.91
C SER A 75 23.70 3.29 25.90
N PHE A 76 22.69 3.99 25.41
CA PHE A 76 21.84 3.51 24.31
C PHE A 76 22.65 3.20 23.04
N LYS A 77 23.52 4.14 22.62
CA LYS A 77 24.44 3.94 21.49
C LYS A 77 25.28 2.67 21.65
N ASN A 78 25.90 2.50 22.81
CA ASN A 78 26.83 1.40 23.05
C ASN A 78 26.08 0.06 22.96
N LYS A 79 24.88 -0.04 23.55
CA LYS A 79 24.03 -1.23 23.42
C LYS A 79 23.64 -1.53 21.98
N LEU A 80 23.27 -0.51 21.19
CA LEU A 80 22.98 -0.71 19.76
C LEU A 80 24.19 -1.27 19.02
N TYR A 81 25.38 -0.75 19.30
CA TYR A 81 26.62 -1.20 18.68
C TYR A 81 26.95 -2.65 19.07
N ASP A 82 26.92 -2.98 20.36
CA ASP A 82 27.21 -4.34 20.85
C ASP A 82 26.23 -5.37 20.28
N GLN A 83 24.97 -4.98 20.11
CA GLN A 83 23.92 -5.86 19.63
C GLN A 83 23.91 -6.02 18.11
N HIS A 84 24.18 -4.97 17.32
CA HIS A 84 23.93 -4.99 15.87
C HIS A 84 25.16 -4.80 14.99
N LEU A 85 26.20 -4.11 15.45
CA LEU A 85 27.36 -3.82 14.63
C LEU A 85 28.10 -5.11 14.24
N GLY A 86 28.34 -5.30 12.94
CA GLY A 86 29.00 -6.49 12.40
C GLY A 86 28.12 -7.75 12.35
N LYS A 87 26.93 -7.73 12.98
CA LYS A 87 25.95 -8.82 12.97
C LYS A 87 24.83 -8.59 11.95
N ASN A 88 24.39 -7.33 11.80
CA ASN A 88 23.33 -6.94 10.87
C ASN A 88 23.89 -6.06 9.75
N LYS A 89 23.73 -6.49 8.49
CA LYS A 89 24.22 -5.75 7.32
C LYS A 89 23.58 -4.36 7.15
N ALA A 90 22.35 -4.19 7.64
CA ALA A 90 21.63 -2.93 7.55
C ALA A 90 22.07 -1.89 8.61
N PHE A 91 22.92 -2.26 9.57
CA PHE A 91 23.42 -1.37 10.63
C PHE A 91 24.89 -1.03 10.40
N GLU A 92 25.18 0.24 10.11
CA GLU A 92 26.52 0.72 9.78
C GLU A 92 27.01 1.81 10.74
N LYS A 93 28.34 1.99 10.78
CA LYS A 93 28.94 3.19 11.39
C LYS A 93 28.78 4.37 10.43
N PRO A 94 28.47 5.57 10.95
CA PRO A 94 28.30 6.74 10.11
C PRO A 94 29.63 7.14 9.49
N LYS A 95 29.59 7.57 8.23
CA LYS A 95 30.76 8.10 7.53
C LYS A 95 30.96 9.56 7.96
N PRO A 96 32.14 9.93 8.50
CA PRO A 96 32.39 11.31 8.89
C PRO A 96 32.34 12.21 7.66
N ALA A 97 31.39 13.14 7.61
CA ALA A 97 31.27 14.12 6.54
C ALA A 97 31.52 15.52 7.11
N LYS A 98 32.48 16.27 6.53
CA LYS A 98 32.77 17.65 6.93
C LYS A 98 31.50 18.51 6.79
N GLY A 99 31.09 19.16 7.88
CA GLY A 99 29.96 20.10 7.89
C GLY A 99 28.58 19.50 8.18
N LYS A 100 28.46 18.18 8.42
CA LYS A 100 27.20 17.57 8.90
C LYS A 100 27.20 17.43 10.43
N ALA A 101 26.00 17.50 11.03
CA ALA A 101 25.80 17.24 12.45
C ALA A 101 26.29 15.83 12.84
N GLU A 102 26.71 15.66 14.10
CA GLU A 102 27.25 14.39 14.60
C GLU A 102 26.23 13.26 14.47
N ALA A 103 26.52 12.29 13.59
CA ALA A 103 25.73 11.07 13.44
C ALA A 103 26.32 9.97 14.34
N HIS A 104 25.45 9.15 14.90
CA HIS A 104 25.82 8.12 15.87
C HIS A 104 25.71 6.71 15.28
N PHE A 105 24.78 6.46 14.37
CA PHE A 105 24.68 5.22 13.59
C PHE A 105 24.03 5.51 12.24
N SER A 106 24.17 4.58 11.29
CA SER A 106 23.51 4.68 9.99
C SER A 106 22.70 3.42 9.72
N LEU A 107 21.54 3.59 9.10
CA LEU A 107 20.74 2.46 8.61
C LEU A 107 20.70 2.48 7.10
N VAL A 108 20.83 1.30 6.51
CA VAL A 108 20.63 1.08 5.08
C VAL A 108 19.14 0.83 4.85
N HIS A 109 18.42 1.87 4.43
CA HIS A 109 17.03 1.77 4.00
C HIS A 109 16.94 1.40 2.52
N TYR A 110 15.75 1.00 2.05
CA TYR A 110 15.52 0.76 0.63
C TYR A 110 15.88 1.96 -0.28
N ALA A 111 15.70 3.18 0.24
CA ALA A 111 15.97 4.43 -0.48
C ALA A 111 17.43 4.88 -0.39
N GLY A 112 18.24 4.24 0.45
CA GLY A 112 19.64 4.60 0.69
C GLY A 112 19.99 4.65 2.17
N THR A 113 21.24 4.98 2.46
CA THR A 113 21.75 5.06 3.83
C THR A 113 21.34 6.37 4.48
N VAL A 114 20.77 6.30 5.68
CA VAL A 114 20.41 7.47 6.50
C VAL A 114 21.23 7.48 7.78
N ASP A 115 21.87 8.61 8.03
CA ASP A 115 22.67 8.86 9.24
C ASP A 115 21.75 9.42 10.36
N TYR A 116 21.72 8.76 11.51
CA TYR A 116 20.88 9.14 12.64
C TYR A 116 21.71 9.74 13.79
N ASN A 117 21.27 10.89 14.27
CA ASN A 117 21.71 11.47 15.53
C ASN A 117 20.74 11.04 16.65
N ILE A 118 21.27 10.49 17.74
CA ILE A 118 20.49 9.97 18.88
C ILE A 118 20.35 10.94 20.05
N THR A 119 20.93 12.14 19.96
CA THR A 119 20.91 13.11 21.04
C THR A 119 19.47 13.49 21.40
N GLY A 120 19.14 13.40 22.68
CA GLY A 120 17.82 13.62 23.24
C GLY A 120 16.79 12.54 22.93
N TRP A 121 17.18 11.37 22.39
CA TRP A 121 16.20 10.33 22.06
C TRP A 121 15.55 9.74 23.30
N LEU A 122 16.31 9.50 24.38
CA LEU A 122 15.73 8.97 25.62
C LEU A 122 14.68 9.92 26.20
N ASP A 123 14.99 11.22 26.26
CA ASP A 123 14.05 12.22 26.80
C ASP A 123 12.83 12.37 25.89
N LYS A 124 13.03 12.46 24.57
CA LYS A 124 11.93 12.50 23.60
C LYS A 124 11.03 11.27 23.67
N ASN A 125 11.60 10.09 23.92
CA ASN A 125 10.84 8.85 23.99
C ASN A 125 10.09 8.67 25.31
N LYS A 126 10.63 9.23 26.41
CA LYS A 126 9.96 9.28 27.73
C LYS A 126 8.81 10.28 27.76
N ASP A 127 8.89 11.33 26.95
CA ASP A 127 7.95 12.46 26.94
C ASP A 127 7.68 13.02 28.36
N PRO A 128 8.72 13.48 29.09
CA PRO A 128 8.59 13.84 30.48
C PRO A 128 7.74 15.11 30.64
N LEU A 129 6.53 14.94 31.15
CA LEU A 129 5.63 16.03 31.50
C LEU A 129 5.64 16.24 33.03
N ASN A 130 5.44 17.49 33.46
CA ASN A 130 5.34 17.79 34.89
C ASN A 130 3.95 17.40 35.42
N ASP A 131 3.91 16.38 36.27
CA ASP A 131 2.68 15.85 36.85
C ASP A 131 1.83 16.91 37.57
N SER A 132 2.46 17.88 38.25
CA SER A 132 1.73 18.94 38.96
C SER A 132 0.99 19.86 37.98
N VAL A 133 1.60 20.13 36.83
CA VAL A 133 0.99 20.94 35.77
C VAL A 133 -0.15 20.17 35.10
N LEU A 134 0.04 18.87 34.83
CA LEU A 134 -1.01 18.01 34.27
C LEU A 134 -2.24 17.94 35.19
N GLN A 135 -2.02 17.79 36.51
CA GLN A 135 -3.10 17.79 37.49
C GLN A 135 -3.85 19.13 37.54
N LEU A 136 -3.15 20.25 37.40
CA LEU A 136 -3.77 21.57 37.33
C LEU A 136 -4.63 21.71 36.07
N TYR A 137 -4.13 21.26 34.91
CA TYR A 137 -4.87 21.30 33.65
C TYR A 137 -6.12 20.42 33.66
N GLY A 138 -6.04 19.21 34.21
CA GLY A 138 -7.20 18.33 34.36
C GLY A 138 -8.29 18.90 35.28
N LYS A 139 -7.93 19.78 36.22
CA LYS A 139 -8.87 20.49 37.11
C LYS A 139 -9.22 21.91 36.66
N SER A 140 -8.81 22.30 35.45
CA SER A 140 -9.04 23.66 34.95
C SER A 140 -10.53 23.99 34.87
N SER A 141 -10.88 25.24 35.19
CA SER A 141 -12.23 25.78 34.99
C SER A 141 -12.58 25.94 33.49
N VAL A 142 -11.58 25.93 32.61
CA VAL A 142 -11.77 25.94 31.16
C VAL A 142 -12.06 24.51 30.71
N LYS A 143 -13.33 24.24 30.34
CA LYS A 143 -13.81 22.89 29.98
C LYS A 143 -12.98 22.20 28.88
N LEU A 144 -12.49 22.97 27.89
CA LEU A 144 -11.62 22.42 26.85
C LEU A 144 -10.31 21.87 27.43
N MET A 145 -9.69 22.60 28.37
CA MET A 145 -8.43 22.21 28.99
C MET A 145 -8.57 20.93 29.83
N SER A 146 -9.62 20.85 30.66
CA SER A 146 -9.91 19.65 31.45
C SER A 146 -10.31 18.44 30.59
N THR A 147 -10.90 18.67 29.40
CA THR A 147 -11.21 17.61 28.44
C THR A 147 -9.95 17.07 27.75
N LEU A 148 -8.96 17.92 27.45
CA LEU A 148 -7.71 17.50 26.81
C LEU A 148 -6.77 16.77 27.77
N TYR A 149 -6.76 17.16 29.05
CA TYR A 149 -5.88 16.60 30.08
C TYR A 149 -6.68 15.78 31.10
N VAL A 150 -7.35 14.74 30.63
CA VAL A 150 -8.10 13.82 31.51
C VAL A 150 -7.15 13.19 32.51
N ALA A 151 -7.45 13.30 33.80
CA ALA A 151 -6.68 12.63 34.84
C ALA A 151 -6.69 11.12 34.59
N ALA A 152 -5.51 10.48 34.59
CA ALA A 152 -5.42 9.04 34.48
C ALA A 152 -6.28 8.37 35.56
N PRO A 153 -7.03 7.30 35.23
CA PRO A 153 -7.82 6.60 36.24
C PRO A 153 -6.89 6.10 37.36
N PRO A 154 -7.32 6.17 38.64
CA PRO A 154 -6.51 5.69 39.74
C PRO A 154 -6.17 4.21 39.54
N GLU A 155 -4.89 3.84 39.72
CA GLU A 155 -4.45 2.45 39.63
C GLU A 155 -5.19 1.63 40.70
N ASP A 156 -5.95 0.63 40.24
CA ASP A 156 -6.70 -0.27 41.11
C ASP A 156 -5.72 -1.25 41.79
N THR A 157 -5.28 -0.92 43.01
CA THR A 157 -4.27 -1.67 43.78
C THR A 157 -4.74 -3.04 44.28
N THR A 158 -5.87 -3.57 43.80
CA THR A 158 -6.57 -4.71 44.41
C THR A 158 -6.38 -6.06 43.70
N LYS A 159 -5.78 -6.15 42.51
CA LYS A 159 -5.56 -7.45 41.84
C LYS A 159 -4.15 -8.01 42.07
N LYS A 160 -4.06 -8.95 43.03
CA LYS A 160 -2.92 -9.87 43.21
C LYS A 160 -2.77 -10.77 41.98
N GLY A 161 -1.86 -10.41 41.08
CA GLY A 161 -1.39 -11.27 39.99
C GLY A 161 -0.35 -10.55 39.15
N GLY A 162 0.93 -10.84 39.38
CA GLY A 162 2.05 -10.35 38.56
C GLY A 162 2.26 -8.83 38.59
N LYS A 163 3.09 -8.34 39.52
CA LYS A 163 3.62 -6.97 39.51
C LYS A 163 4.22 -6.63 38.12
N LYS A 164 3.48 -5.92 37.27
CA LYS A 164 4.08 -4.85 36.46
C LYS A 164 4.29 -3.69 37.43
N LYS A 165 5.47 -3.64 38.05
CA LYS A 165 5.90 -2.51 38.88
C LYS A 165 5.97 -1.27 37.97
N GLY A 166 5.24 -0.23 38.33
CA GLY A 166 5.14 1.02 37.58
C GLY A 166 4.10 0.89 36.48
N GLY A 167 3.11 1.79 36.46
CA GLY A 167 2.31 2.04 35.27
C GLY A 167 3.25 1.99 34.08
N SER A 168 3.01 1.06 33.15
CA SER A 168 3.86 0.82 32.01
C SER A 168 4.17 2.18 31.40
N MET A 169 5.38 2.71 31.57
CA MET A 169 5.78 3.99 31.00
C MET A 169 5.62 3.81 29.50
N GLN A 170 4.47 4.25 28.99
CA GLN A 170 4.13 4.08 27.59
C GLN A 170 4.99 5.08 26.86
N THR A 171 6.10 4.61 26.31
CA THR A 171 6.99 5.45 25.54
C THR A 171 6.33 5.86 24.23
N VAL A 172 6.80 6.97 23.67
CA VAL A 172 6.36 7.45 22.36
C VAL A 172 6.56 6.37 21.29
N SER A 173 7.68 5.64 21.32
CA SER A 173 7.97 4.53 20.41
C SER A 173 6.98 3.37 20.56
N SER A 174 6.57 3.03 21.78
CA SER A 174 5.64 1.94 22.05
C SER A 174 4.26 2.24 21.47
N GLN A 175 3.73 3.44 21.75
CA GLN A 175 2.46 3.88 21.17
C GLN A 175 2.51 3.99 19.65
N PHE A 176 3.61 4.51 19.11
CA PHE A 176 3.82 4.59 17.67
C PHE A 176 3.81 3.21 17.02
N ARG A 177 4.53 2.22 17.58
CA ARG A 177 4.55 0.84 17.06
C ARG A 177 3.18 0.19 17.10
N GLU A 178 2.42 0.37 18.17
CA GLU A 178 1.06 -0.16 18.29
C GLU A 178 0.14 0.43 17.19
N ASN A 179 0.15 1.75 17.03
CA ASN A 179 -0.66 2.44 16.02
C ASN A 179 -0.26 2.03 14.59
N LEU A 180 1.05 1.93 14.31
CA LEU A 180 1.55 1.46 13.02
C LEU A 180 1.18 -0.01 12.78
N GLY A 181 1.22 -0.86 13.79
CA GLY A 181 0.76 -2.25 13.70
C GLY A 181 -0.71 -2.37 13.31
N LYS A 182 -1.59 -1.58 13.97
CA LYS A 182 -3.01 -1.47 13.62
C LYS A 182 -3.20 -0.98 12.18
N LEU A 183 -2.48 0.07 11.78
CA LEU A 183 -2.53 0.60 10.41
C LEU A 183 -2.14 -0.47 9.38
N MET A 184 -1.02 -1.16 9.57
CA MET A 184 -0.59 -2.21 8.64
C MET A 184 -1.58 -3.38 8.57
N THR A 185 -2.26 -3.70 9.67
CA THR A 185 -3.30 -4.72 9.71
C THR A 185 -4.52 -4.31 8.88
N ASN A 186 -4.97 -3.06 9.04
CA ASN A 186 -6.06 -2.50 8.24
C ASN A 186 -5.70 -2.43 6.76
N LEU A 187 -4.47 -2.07 6.41
CA LEU A 187 -4.05 -2.03 5.00
C LEU A 187 -4.10 -3.43 4.36
N ARG A 188 -3.67 -4.47 5.08
CA ARG A 188 -3.69 -5.86 4.60
C ARG A 188 -5.09 -6.43 4.38
N SER A 189 -6.13 -5.90 5.03
CA SER A 189 -7.52 -6.33 4.83
C SER A 189 -8.23 -5.60 3.68
N THR A 190 -7.56 -4.68 3.00
CA THR A 190 -8.12 -3.89 1.89
C THR A 190 -7.55 -4.28 0.54
N HIS A 191 -8.16 -3.80 -0.55
CA HIS A 191 -7.55 -3.85 -1.88
C HIS A 191 -6.80 -2.52 -2.13
N PRO A 192 -5.46 -2.49 -2.06
CA PRO A 192 -4.73 -1.24 -2.12
C PRO A 192 -4.58 -0.73 -3.56
N HIS A 193 -4.70 0.59 -3.70
CA HIS A 193 -4.34 1.31 -4.91
C HIS A 193 -3.14 2.21 -4.60
N PHE A 194 -2.11 2.14 -5.43
CA PHE A 194 -0.85 2.84 -5.18
C PHE A 194 -0.68 4.07 -6.08
N VAL A 195 -0.31 5.19 -5.48
CA VAL A 195 0.10 6.43 -6.16
C VAL A 195 1.49 6.80 -5.67
N ARG A 196 2.44 6.99 -6.60
CA ARG A 196 3.83 7.38 -6.28
C ARG A 196 4.08 8.80 -6.76
N CYS A 197 4.22 9.72 -5.81
CA CYS A 197 4.60 11.10 -6.09
C CYS A 197 6.13 11.19 -6.26
N LEU A 198 6.58 11.95 -7.26
CA LEU A 198 8.01 12.19 -7.53
C LEU A 198 8.33 13.66 -7.30
N ILE A 199 9.47 13.90 -6.66
CA ILE A 199 10.02 15.25 -6.50
C ILE A 199 10.76 15.60 -7.80
N PRO A 200 10.35 16.66 -8.52
CA PRO A 200 10.94 16.98 -9.82
C PRO A 200 12.29 17.68 -9.70
N ASN A 201 12.51 18.48 -8.65
CA ASN A 201 13.77 19.20 -8.37
C ASN A 201 13.82 19.63 -6.90
N GLU A 202 15.03 19.85 -6.37
CA GLU A 202 15.22 20.31 -4.98
C GLU A 202 15.03 21.82 -4.82
N SER A 203 15.17 22.58 -5.90
CA SER A 203 14.99 24.05 -5.91
C SER A 203 13.53 24.51 -5.76
N LYS A 204 12.57 23.58 -5.76
CA LYS A 204 11.12 23.83 -5.70
C LYS A 204 10.61 24.72 -6.83
N THR A 205 11.26 24.66 -8.00
CA THR A 205 10.91 25.45 -9.18
C THR A 205 9.89 24.70 -10.04
N PRO A 206 8.71 25.28 -10.34
CA PRO A 206 7.73 24.62 -11.21
C PRO A 206 8.28 24.46 -12.64
N GLY A 207 7.97 23.34 -13.29
CA GLY A 207 8.38 23.04 -14.67
C GLY A 207 9.86 22.61 -14.84
N LEU A 208 10.70 22.75 -13.81
CA LEU A 208 12.06 22.25 -13.82
C LEU A 208 12.10 20.77 -13.42
N MET A 209 12.91 19.96 -14.09
CA MET A 209 13.05 18.54 -13.82
C MET A 209 14.53 18.14 -13.78
N GLU A 210 14.96 17.57 -12.65
CA GLU A 210 16.30 17.04 -12.44
C GLU A 210 16.32 15.53 -12.67
N ASN A 211 16.82 15.13 -13.85
CA ASN A 211 16.74 13.74 -14.30
C ASN A 211 17.40 12.75 -13.33
N PHE A 212 18.56 13.09 -12.75
CA PHE A 212 19.26 12.18 -11.85
C PHE A 212 18.48 11.93 -10.56
N LEU A 213 17.91 12.99 -9.98
CA LEU A 213 17.06 12.92 -8.78
C LEU A 213 15.84 12.03 -9.03
N VAL A 214 15.19 12.18 -10.19
CA VAL A 214 13.99 11.42 -10.54
C VAL A 214 14.32 9.96 -10.82
N ILE A 215 15.39 9.68 -11.57
CA ILE A 215 15.84 8.31 -11.85
C ILE A 215 16.19 7.59 -10.55
N HIS A 216 16.83 8.28 -9.60
CA HIS A 216 17.12 7.73 -8.29
C HIS A 216 15.83 7.35 -7.54
N GLN A 217 14.85 8.25 -7.47
CA GLN A 217 13.54 7.97 -6.86
C GLN A 217 12.81 6.80 -7.52
N LEU A 218 12.83 6.69 -8.86
CA LEU A 218 12.18 5.60 -9.59
C LEU A 218 12.76 4.23 -9.25
N ARG A 219 14.07 4.14 -9.02
CA ARG A 219 14.75 2.91 -8.58
C ARG A 219 14.41 2.58 -7.14
N CYS A 220 14.57 3.55 -6.24
CA CYS A 220 14.34 3.34 -4.82
C CYS A 220 12.88 2.98 -4.52
N ASN A 221 11.91 3.67 -5.12
CA ASN A 221 10.48 3.40 -4.88
C ASN A 221 9.98 2.07 -5.49
N GLY A 222 10.84 1.30 -6.17
CA GLY A 222 10.48 0.06 -6.85
C GLY A 222 9.56 0.28 -8.05
N VAL A 223 9.56 1.49 -8.63
CA VAL A 223 8.67 1.84 -9.76
C VAL A 223 9.12 1.11 -11.02
N LEU A 224 10.43 0.99 -11.25
CA LEU A 224 10.95 0.29 -12.43
C LEU A 224 10.65 -1.21 -12.38
N GLU A 225 10.76 -1.82 -11.20
CA GLU A 225 10.40 -3.20 -10.92
C GLU A 225 8.89 -3.41 -11.09
N GLY A 226 8.07 -2.50 -10.56
CA GLY A 226 6.63 -2.46 -10.76
C GLY A 226 6.24 -2.41 -12.24
N ILE A 227 6.82 -1.50 -13.02
CA ILE A 227 6.57 -1.40 -14.46
C ILE A 227 6.98 -2.69 -15.19
N ARG A 228 8.13 -3.28 -14.85
CA ARG A 228 8.61 -4.51 -15.47
C ARG A 228 7.62 -5.66 -15.24
N ILE A 229 7.00 -5.73 -14.07
CA ILE A 229 6.01 -6.75 -13.72
C ILE A 229 4.68 -6.45 -14.38
N CYS A 230 4.15 -5.23 -14.26
CA CYS A 230 2.89 -4.87 -14.90
C CYS A 230 2.92 -5.05 -16.42
N ARG A 231 4.09 -4.88 -17.05
CA ARG A 231 4.28 -5.13 -18.49
C ARG A 231 4.29 -6.61 -18.85
N LYS A 232 4.89 -7.47 -18.02
CA LYS A 232 4.96 -8.92 -18.29
C LYS A 232 3.69 -9.64 -17.82
N GLY A 233 3.09 -9.18 -16.73
CA GLY A 233 1.92 -9.76 -16.07
C GLY A 233 0.60 -9.27 -16.65
N PHE A 234 -0.48 -9.61 -15.96
CA PHE A 234 -1.86 -9.40 -16.39
C PHE A 234 -2.66 -8.69 -15.28
N PRO A 235 -2.53 -7.35 -15.16
CA PRO A 235 -3.06 -6.59 -14.03
C PRO A 235 -4.59 -6.53 -13.97
N SER A 236 -5.28 -6.80 -15.09
CA SER A 236 -6.75 -6.79 -15.14
C SER A 236 -7.29 -8.21 -15.21
N ARG A 237 -8.33 -8.50 -14.41
CA ARG A 237 -8.95 -9.83 -14.36
C ARG A 237 -10.46 -9.74 -14.24
N ILE A 238 -11.17 -10.61 -14.93
CA ILE A 238 -12.65 -10.65 -14.95
C ILE A 238 -13.11 -12.09 -14.78
N ILE A 239 -14.12 -12.31 -13.93
CA ILE A 239 -14.75 -13.62 -13.74
C ILE A 239 -15.47 -14.01 -15.03
N TYR A 240 -15.43 -15.29 -15.40
CA TYR A 240 -15.99 -15.75 -16.67
C TYR A 240 -17.47 -15.41 -16.88
N ALA A 241 -18.29 -15.46 -15.82
CA ALA A 241 -19.70 -15.10 -15.89
C ALA A 241 -19.89 -13.63 -16.29
N ASP A 242 -19.17 -12.73 -15.63
CA ASP A 242 -19.20 -11.29 -15.90
C ASP A 242 -18.65 -10.98 -17.29
N PHE A 243 -17.55 -11.63 -17.69
CA PHE A 243 -16.96 -11.46 -19.01
C PHE A 243 -17.94 -11.85 -20.11
N LYS A 244 -18.53 -13.04 -20.01
CA LYS A 244 -19.55 -13.53 -20.95
C LYS A 244 -20.73 -12.58 -21.02
N GLN A 245 -21.30 -12.17 -19.88
CA GLN A 245 -22.45 -11.27 -19.86
C GLN A 245 -22.12 -9.90 -20.49
N ARG A 246 -20.95 -9.35 -20.18
CA ARG A 246 -20.54 -8.01 -20.60
C ARG A 246 -20.21 -7.94 -22.09
N TYR A 247 -19.48 -8.93 -22.60
CA TYR A 247 -18.91 -8.89 -23.96
C TYR A 247 -19.65 -9.78 -24.97
N LYS A 248 -20.69 -10.52 -24.59
CA LYS A 248 -21.53 -11.30 -25.55
C LYS A 248 -22.01 -10.45 -26.73
N VAL A 249 -22.25 -9.16 -26.53
CA VAL A 249 -22.70 -8.23 -27.58
C VAL A 249 -21.68 -8.05 -28.71
N LEU A 250 -20.39 -8.24 -28.45
CA LEU A 250 -19.33 -8.14 -29.46
C LEU A 250 -19.53 -9.18 -30.57
N ASN A 251 -19.90 -10.41 -30.19
CA ASN A 251 -20.19 -11.46 -31.15
C ASN A 251 -21.20 -12.48 -30.60
N ALA A 252 -22.49 -12.19 -30.79
CA ALA A 252 -23.57 -13.01 -30.26
C ALA A 252 -23.70 -14.39 -30.93
N SER A 253 -23.25 -14.55 -32.18
CA SER A 253 -23.39 -15.80 -32.95
C SER A 253 -22.52 -16.95 -32.42
N VAL A 254 -21.46 -16.62 -31.69
CA VAL A 254 -20.47 -17.57 -31.17
C VAL A 254 -21.00 -18.35 -29.95
N ILE A 255 -22.02 -17.81 -29.28
CA ILE A 255 -22.65 -18.42 -28.10
C ILE A 255 -24.07 -18.85 -28.51
N PRO A 256 -24.31 -20.15 -28.76
CA PRO A 256 -25.61 -20.66 -29.19
C PRO A 256 -26.72 -20.30 -28.20
N GLU A 257 -27.85 -19.80 -28.71
CA GLU A 257 -29.02 -19.51 -27.88
C GLU A 257 -29.70 -20.82 -27.43
N GLY A 258 -30.06 -20.90 -26.15
CA GLY A 258 -30.80 -22.04 -25.58
C GLY A 258 -29.95 -23.24 -25.14
N GLN A 259 -28.64 -23.28 -25.40
CA GLN A 259 -27.74 -24.31 -24.87
C GLN A 259 -26.92 -23.79 -23.68
N PHE A 260 -26.86 -24.57 -22.60
CA PHE A 260 -25.96 -24.26 -21.49
C PHE A 260 -24.51 -24.47 -21.94
N MET A 261 -23.83 -23.37 -22.26
CA MET A 261 -22.40 -23.36 -22.50
C MET A 261 -21.68 -22.85 -21.26
N ASP A 262 -20.73 -23.66 -20.79
CA ASP A 262 -19.81 -23.30 -19.71
C ASP A 262 -19.21 -21.90 -19.93
N ASN A 263 -19.13 -21.12 -18.86
CA ASN A 263 -18.76 -19.71 -18.96
C ASN A 263 -17.31 -19.52 -19.40
N LYS A 264 -16.40 -20.43 -19.02
CA LYS A 264 -15.01 -20.41 -19.48
C LYS A 264 -14.95 -20.70 -20.97
N LYS A 265 -15.58 -21.79 -21.42
CA LYS A 265 -15.62 -22.15 -22.85
C LYS A 265 -16.28 -21.07 -23.72
N ALA A 266 -17.33 -20.42 -23.22
CA ALA A 266 -17.97 -19.29 -23.90
C ALA A 266 -17.01 -18.09 -24.02
N SER A 267 -16.27 -17.78 -22.96
CA SER A 267 -15.28 -16.70 -22.95
C SER A 267 -14.10 -16.99 -23.90
N GLU A 268 -13.62 -18.23 -23.93
CA GLU A 268 -12.58 -18.71 -24.86
C GLU A 268 -13.00 -18.54 -26.32
N LYS A 269 -14.19 -19.00 -26.67
CA LYS A 269 -14.72 -18.84 -28.03
C LYS A 269 -14.95 -17.37 -28.39
N LEU A 270 -15.48 -16.58 -27.46
CA LEU A 270 -15.76 -15.16 -27.70
C LEU A 270 -14.45 -14.40 -28.00
N LEU A 271 -13.43 -14.55 -27.15
CA LEU A 271 -12.11 -13.93 -27.39
C LEU A 271 -11.43 -14.49 -28.64
N GLY A 272 -11.59 -15.78 -28.95
CA GLY A 272 -11.08 -16.37 -30.18
C GLY A 272 -11.78 -15.88 -31.46
N SER A 273 -12.96 -15.28 -31.35
CA SER A 273 -13.72 -14.74 -32.48
C SER A 273 -13.44 -13.26 -32.75
N ILE A 274 -12.74 -12.60 -31.84
CA ILE A 274 -12.41 -11.17 -31.91
C ILE A 274 -10.94 -11.08 -32.34
N ASP A 275 -10.64 -10.13 -33.23
CA ASP A 275 -9.28 -9.88 -33.72
C ASP A 275 -8.46 -9.14 -32.66
N VAL A 276 -8.02 -9.87 -31.63
CA VAL A 276 -7.17 -9.37 -30.54
C VAL A 276 -5.93 -10.26 -30.41
N ASN A 277 -4.83 -9.66 -29.97
CA ASN A 277 -3.60 -10.41 -29.74
C ASN A 277 -3.76 -11.44 -28.61
N HIS A 278 -3.62 -12.72 -28.94
CA HIS A 278 -3.74 -13.84 -28.01
C HIS A 278 -2.62 -13.91 -26.95
N GLU A 279 -1.55 -13.12 -27.09
CA GLU A 279 -0.52 -12.98 -26.06
C GLU A 279 -0.90 -12.01 -24.94
N ASP A 280 -1.90 -11.16 -25.18
CA ASP A 280 -2.27 -10.07 -24.26
C ASP A 280 -3.36 -10.49 -23.27
N TYR A 281 -3.79 -11.75 -23.31
CA TYR A 281 -4.64 -12.34 -22.29
C TYR A 281 -4.26 -13.78 -21.95
N LYS A 282 -4.69 -14.25 -20.77
CA LYS A 282 -4.54 -15.65 -20.32
C LYS A 282 -5.80 -16.12 -19.61
N PHE A 283 -6.11 -17.40 -19.80
CA PHE A 283 -7.22 -18.08 -19.13
C PHE A 283 -6.72 -18.73 -17.85
N GLY A 284 -7.31 -18.34 -16.72
CA GLY A 284 -7.17 -19.04 -15.45
C GLY A 284 -8.21 -20.16 -15.29
N HIS A 285 -8.30 -20.69 -14.07
CA HIS A 285 -9.33 -21.65 -13.67
C HIS A 285 -10.71 -20.98 -13.56
N THR A 286 -10.80 -19.79 -12.97
CA THR A 286 -12.07 -19.11 -12.67
C THR A 286 -12.24 -17.76 -13.37
N LYS A 287 -11.13 -17.17 -13.84
CA LYS A 287 -11.10 -15.82 -14.43
C LYS A 287 -10.30 -15.79 -15.73
N VAL A 288 -10.55 -14.76 -16.54
CA VAL A 288 -9.67 -14.35 -17.64
C VAL A 288 -8.84 -13.14 -17.20
N PHE A 289 -7.58 -13.14 -17.59
CA PHE A 289 -6.55 -12.16 -17.22
C PHE A 289 -6.10 -11.41 -18.46
N PHE A 290 -5.91 -10.09 -18.37
CA PHE A 290 -5.58 -9.20 -19.47
C PHE A 290 -4.37 -8.34 -19.13
N LYS A 291 -3.51 -8.09 -20.13
CA LYS A 291 -2.50 -7.05 -20.06
C LYS A 291 -3.16 -5.67 -20.05
N ALA A 292 -2.40 -4.69 -19.58
CA ALA A 292 -2.83 -3.30 -19.64
C ALA A 292 -3.18 -2.87 -21.08
N GLY A 293 -4.27 -2.13 -21.24
CA GLY A 293 -4.73 -1.61 -22.53
C GLY A 293 -5.75 -2.50 -23.24
N LEU A 294 -5.59 -3.84 -23.25
CA LEU A 294 -6.48 -4.74 -24.00
C LEU A 294 -7.95 -4.63 -23.54
N LEU A 295 -8.18 -4.47 -22.23
CA LEU A 295 -9.55 -4.29 -21.72
C LEU A 295 -10.20 -2.99 -22.23
N GLY A 296 -9.42 -1.92 -22.41
CA GLY A 296 -9.90 -0.67 -22.98
C GLY A 296 -10.33 -0.86 -24.44
N VAL A 297 -9.54 -1.58 -25.24
CA VAL A 297 -9.90 -1.93 -26.62
C VAL A 297 -11.21 -2.73 -26.67
N LEU A 298 -11.40 -3.70 -25.77
CA LEU A 298 -12.66 -4.46 -25.70
C LEU A 298 -13.87 -3.61 -25.31
N GLU A 299 -13.69 -2.60 -24.44
CA GLU A 299 -14.75 -1.64 -24.11
C GLU A 299 -15.06 -0.72 -25.30
N GLU A 300 -14.07 -0.20 -26.01
CA GLU A 300 -14.28 0.64 -27.19
C GLU A 300 -15.06 -0.11 -28.28
N MET A 301 -14.65 -1.33 -28.62
CA MET A 301 -15.38 -2.18 -29.57
C MET A 301 -16.83 -2.44 -29.13
N ARG A 302 -17.04 -2.58 -27.82
CA ARG A 302 -18.35 -2.83 -27.24
C ARG A 302 -19.23 -1.58 -27.34
N ASP A 303 -18.68 -0.42 -27.04
CA ASP A 303 -19.41 0.85 -27.09
C ASP A 303 -19.81 1.19 -28.54
N GLU A 304 -18.93 0.97 -29.51
CA GLU A 304 -19.27 1.12 -30.93
C GLU A 304 -20.43 0.21 -31.35
N LYS A 305 -20.40 -1.06 -30.92
CA LYS A 305 -21.45 -2.03 -31.23
C LYS A 305 -22.77 -1.65 -30.58
N LEU A 306 -22.74 -1.23 -29.32
CA LEU A 306 -23.91 -0.77 -28.58
C LEU A 306 -24.51 0.49 -29.20
N ALA A 307 -23.68 1.45 -29.62
CA ALA A 307 -24.14 2.67 -30.29
C ALA A 307 -24.93 2.35 -31.58
N SER A 308 -24.43 1.41 -32.39
CA SER A 308 -25.14 0.93 -33.59
C SER A 308 -26.49 0.26 -33.25
N LEU A 309 -26.50 -0.66 -32.28
CA LEU A 309 -27.72 -1.37 -31.87
C LEU A 309 -28.77 -0.44 -31.27
N VAL A 310 -28.36 0.47 -30.38
CA VAL A 310 -29.24 1.48 -29.78
C VAL A 310 -29.78 2.40 -30.87
N GLY A 311 -28.96 2.81 -31.84
CA GLY A 311 -29.40 3.58 -33.00
C GLY A 311 -30.51 2.87 -33.80
N MET A 312 -30.37 1.56 -34.03
CA MET A 312 -31.41 0.75 -34.70
C MET A 312 -32.71 0.70 -33.89
N VAL A 313 -32.63 0.46 -32.58
CA VAL A 313 -33.80 0.41 -31.69
C VAL A 313 -34.51 1.77 -31.64
N GLN A 314 -33.74 2.85 -31.55
CA GLN A 314 -34.26 4.22 -31.59
C GLN A 314 -34.96 4.51 -32.93
N ALA A 315 -34.36 4.13 -34.07
CA ALA A 315 -34.95 4.31 -35.38
C ALA A 315 -36.28 3.55 -35.52
N LEU A 316 -36.34 2.29 -35.08
CA LEU A 316 -37.56 1.48 -35.07
C LEU A 316 -38.65 2.10 -34.19
N SER A 317 -38.28 2.54 -32.98
CA SER A 317 -39.20 3.15 -32.02
C SER A 317 -39.77 4.47 -32.54
N ARG A 318 -38.92 5.35 -33.06
CA ARG A 318 -39.35 6.62 -33.67
C ARG A 318 -40.26 6.40 -34.88
N GLY A 319 -39.90 5.45 -35.76
CA GLY A 319 -40.71 5.09 -36.91
C GLY A 319 -42.07 4.49 -36.52
N PHE A 320 -42.10 3.63 -35.50
CA PHE A 320 -43.33 3.06 -34.97
C PHE A 320 -44.27 4.12 -34.40
N LEU A 321 -43.73 5.03 -33.56
CA LEU A 321 -44.51 6.11 -32.95
C LEU A 321 -45.11 7.03 -34.00
N MET A 322 -44.33 7.46 -34.99
CA MET A 322 -44.81 8.36 -36.05
C MET A 322 -45.84 7.70 -36.95
N ARG A 323 -45.68 6.42 -37.32
CA ARG A 323 -46.69 5.68 -38.09
C ARG A 323 -48.01 5.59 -37.34
N ARG A 324 -47.96 5.28 -36.03
CA ARG A 324 -49.16 5.19 -35.20
C ARG A 324 -49.86 6.53 -35.05
N GLU A 325 -49.09 7.61 -34.88
CA GLU A 325 -49.66 8.96 -34.79
C GLU A 325 -50.28 9.42 -36.13
N PHE A 326 -49.64 9.11 -37.25
CA PHE A 326 -50.17 9.41 -38.57
C PHE A 326 -51.51 8.70 -38.82
N THR A 327 -51.64 7.41 -38.47
CA THR A 327 -52.91 6.68 -38.56
C THR A 327 -54.01 7.37 -37.75
N LYS A 328 -53.72 7.78 -36.50
CA LYS A 328 -54.68 8.52 -35.67
C LYS A 328 -55.06 9.87 -36.27
N MET A 329 -54.12 10.59 -36.88
CA MET A 329 -54.40 11.87 -37.54
C MET A 329 -55.32 11.68 -38.75
N MET A 330 -55.14 10.59 -39.49
CA MET A 330 -56.00 10.23 -40.63
C MET A 330 -57.40 9.78 -40.18
N GLU A 331 -57.53 9.03 -39.08
CA GLU A 331 -58.81 8.64 -38.50
C GLU A 331 -59.62 9.82 -37.93
N ARG A 332 -58.94 10.92 -37.57
CA ARG A 332 -59.58 12.15 -37.08
C ARG A 332 -60.03 13.10 -38.18
N ARG A 333 -59.66 12.84 -39.43
CA ARG A 333 -59.99 13.65 -40.61
C ARG A 333 -61.27 13.17 -41.27
#